data_AF-A0A231HCM9-F1
#
_entry.id   AF-A0A231HCM9-F1
#
_cell.length_a   1.000
_cell.length_b   1.000
_cell.length_c   1.000
_cell.angle_alpha   90.00
_cell.angle_beta   90.00
_cell.angle_gamma   90.00
#
_symmetry.space_group_name_H-M   'P 1'
#
loop_
_entity.id
_entity.type
_entity.pdbx_description
1 polymer ?
#
loop_
_entity_poly.entity_id
_entity_poly.type
_entity_poly.pdbx_seq_one_letter_code
_entity_poly.pdbx_strand_id
1 'polypeptide(L)' 'MNQRNQAAIPATPAASDIRADLLRRLDFLRDRLTPPQRMNMIAKLLVQFRDTIYPWMHILRRADGSLVVTINQPPADAR' A
#
# COMPACT_ATOMS: atom_id res chain seq x y z
N MET A 1 -49.52 -3.79 -4.36
CA MET A 1 -48.63 -3.40 -3.25
C MET A 1 -47.62 -4.51 -3.08
N ASN A 2 -46.35 -4.28 -3.44
CA ASN A 2 -45.13 -4.99 -2.98
C ASN A 2 -43.94 -4.60 -3.89
N GLN A 3 -43.45 -3.37 -3.71
CA GLN A 3 -42.12 -2.98 -4.20
C GLN A 3 -41.07 -3.68 -3.32
N ARG A 4 -40.45 -4.73 -3.84
CA ARG A 4 -39.27 -5.33 -3.22
C ARG A 4 -38.08 -4.41 -3.48
N ASN A 5 -37.68 -3.67 -2.43
CA ASN A 5 -36.40 -2.97 -2.36
C ASN A 5 -35.26 -3.98 -2.54
N GLN A 6 -34.78 -4.13 -3.77
CA GLN A 6 -33.47 -4.71 -4.03
C GLN A 6 -32.45 -3.64 -3.64
N ALA A 7 -31.90 -3.73 -2.43
CA ALA A 7 -30.73 -2.96 -2.07
C ALA A 7 -29.60 -3.41 -3.02
N ALA A 8 -29.20 -2.52 -3.92
CA ALA A 8 -28.06 -2.72 -4.79
C ALA A 8 -26.84 -2.96 -3.89
N ILE A 9 -26.31 -4.18 -3.92
CA ILE A 9 -25.04 -4.50 -3.27
C ILE A 9 -24.00 -3.61 -3.96
N PRO A 10 -23.27 -2.73 -3.24
CA PRO A 10 -22.24 -1.93 -3.87
C PRO A 10 -21.20 -2.87 -4.46
N ALA A 11 -21.00 -2.79 -5.78
CA ALA A 11 -20.00 -3.57 -6.47
C ALA A 11 -18.66 -3.37 -5.77
N THR A 12 -18.03 -4.47 -5.34
CA THR A 12 -16.67 -4.42 -4.82
C THR A 12 -15.79 -3.86 -5.95
N PRO A 13 -15.10 -2.72 -5.74
CA PRO A 13 -14.31 -2.11 -6.80
C PRO A 13 -13.27 -3.12 -7.30
N ALA A 14 -13.06 -3.18 -8.61
CA ALA A 14 -12.09 -4.10 -9.17
C ALA A 14 -10.69 -3.77 -8.63
N ALA A 15 -9.80 -4.75 -8.50
CA ALA A 15 -8.44 -4.53 -7.98
C ALA A 15 -7.67 -3.47 -8.79
N SER A 16 -8.00 -3.28 -10.07
CA SER A 16 -7.52 -2.18 -10.92
C SER A 16 -7.89 -0.80 -10.39
N ASP A 17 -9.11 -0.66 -9.86
CA ASP A 17 -9.69 0.62 -9.41
C ASP A 17 -9.06 1.05 -8.09
N ILE A 18 -8.78 0.09 -7.20
CA ILE A 18 -8.08 0.33 -5.93
C ILE A 18 -6.63 0.79 -6.20
N ARG A 19 -5.94 0.13 -7.15
CA ARG A 19 -4.58 0.52 -7.54
C ARG A 19 -4.55 1.95 -8.10
N ALA A 20 -5.48 2.29 -8.99
CA ALA A 20 -5.57 3.62 -9.58
C ALA A 20 -5.87 4.70 -8.52
N ASP A 21 -6.78 4.43 -7.58
CA ASP A 21 -7.10 5.35 -6.49
C ASP A 21 -5.91 5.58 -5.54
N LEU A 22 -5.19 4.52 -5.18
CA LEU A 22 -3.98 4.63 -4.35
C LEU A 22 -2.92 5.50 -5.02
N LEU A 23 -2.62 5.25 -6.30
CA LEU A 23 -1.64 6.04 -7.05
C LEU A 23 -2.03 7.51 -7.12
N ARG A 24 -3.31 7.79 -7.41
CA ARG A 24 -3.86 9.15 -7.43
C ARG A 24 -3.72 9.86 -6.08
N ARG A 25 -3.98 9.16 -4.96
CA ARG A 25 -3.80 9.71 -3.61
C ARG A 25 -2.33 9.98 -3.31
N LEU A 26 -1.43 9.08 -3.69
CA LEU A 26 0.01 9.27 -3.51
C LEU A 26 0.53 10.47 -4.31
N ASP A 27 0.08 10.65 -5.56
CA ASP A 27 0.42 11.81 -6.38
C ASP A 27 -0.10 13.11 -5.77
N PHE A 28 -1.34 13.13 -5.29
CA PHE A 28 -1.90 14.30 -4.60
C PHE A 28 -1.10 14.69 -3.34
N LEU A 29 -0.62 13.70 -2.59
CA LEU A 29 0.19 13.92 -1.40
C LEU A 29 1.64 14.31 -1.73
N ARG A 30 2.15 13.94 -2.91
CA ARG A 30 3.52 14.23 -3.33
C ARG A 30 3.84 15.72 -3.26
N ASP A 31 2.93 16.58 -3.70
CA ASP A 31 3.19 18.01 -3.81
C ASP A 31 2.93 18.76 -2.48
N ARG A 32 2.32 18.10 -1.49
CA ARG A 32 1.96 18.66 -0.19
C ARG A 32 2.92 18.28 0.94
N LEU A 33 3.85 17.37 0.67
CA LEU A 33 4.75 16.80 1.67
C LEU A 33 6.20 17.18 1.38
N THR A 34 6.95 17.51 2.43
CA THR A 34 8.40 17.70 2.32
C THR A 34 9.08 16.36 1.98
N PRO A 35 10.29 16.37 1.38
CA PRO A 35 11.00 15.13 1.05
C PRO A 35 11.12 14.15 2.24
N PRO A 36 11.46 14.58 3.47
CA PRO A 36 11.50 13.69 4.63
C PRO A 36 10.13 13.10 5.01
N GLN A 37 9.05 13.89 4.89
CA GLN A 37 7.70 13.41 5.15
C GLN A 37 7.25 12.39 4.11
N ARG A 38 7.58 12.59 2.83
CA ARG A 38 7.34 11.62 1.77
C ARG A 38 8.06 10.31 2.04
N MET A 39 9.34 10.36 2.43
CA MET A 39 10.09 9.15 2.76
C MET A 39 9.49 8.41 3.97
N ASN A 40 9.06 9.13 5.01
CA ASN A 40 8.36 8.52 6.13
C ASN A 40 7.03 7.85 5.71
N MET A 41 6.28 8.47 4.80
CA MET A 41 5.03 7.90 4.28
C MET A 41 5.31 6.62 3.48
N ILE A 42 6.32 6.63 2.60
CA ILE A 42 6.75 5.45 1.84
C ILE A 42 7.20 4.33 2.78
N ALA A 43 7.99 4.63 3.82
CA ALA A 43 8.40 3.65 4.81
C ALA A 43 7.20 2.96 5.49
N LYS A 44 6.18 3.72 5.90
CA LYS A 44 4.97 3.17 6.50
C LYS A 44 4.21 2.24 5.55
N LEU A 45 4.09 2.63 4.28
CA LEU A 45 3.43 1.82 3.27
C LEU A 45 4.19 0.50 3.04
N LEU A 46 5.52 0.55 2.99
CA LEU A 46 6.36 -0.64 2.84
C LEU A 46 6.26 -1.59 4.06
N VAL A 47 6.18 -1.05 5.27
CA VAL A 47 5.95 -1.87 6.48
C VAL A 47 4.61 -2.60 6.40
N GLN A 48 3.55 -1.92 5.96
CA GLN A 48 2.25 -2.56 5.74
C GLN A 48 2.36 -3.73 4.74
N PHE A 49 3.12 -3.55 3.66
CA PHE A 49 3.34 -4.62 2.68
C PHE A 49 4.19 -5.75 3.22
N ARG A 50 5.22 -5.46 4.03
CA ARG A 50 6.00 -6.49 4.71
C ARG A 50 5.09 -7.36 5.56
N ASP A 51 4.26 -6.75 6.40
CA ASP A 51 3.49 -7.50 7.38
C ASP A 51 2.31 -8.29 6.75
N THR A 52 1.94 -8.02 5.49
CA THR A 52 0.77 -8.63 4.83
C THR A 52 1.06 -9.44 3.56
N ILE A 53 2.07 -9.06 2.77
CA ILE A 53 2.33 -9.67 1.44
C ILE A 53 3.75 -10.27 1.38
N TYR A 54 4.74 -9.59 1.95
CA TYR A 54 6.14 -10.02 1.89
C TYR A 54 6.81 -10.01 3.28
N PRO A 55 6.49 -10.96 4.18
CA PRO A 55 7.06 -11.01 5.54
C PRO A 55 8.59 -11.07 5.56
N TRP A 56 9.19 -11.59 4.50
CA TRP A 56 10.64 -11.67 4.27
C TRP A 56 11.25 -10.39 3.65
N MET A 57 10.49 -9.30 3.58
CA MET A 57 11.01 -7.98 3.21
C MET A 57 11.76 -7.35 4.39
N HIS A 58 12.95 -6.83 4.13
CA HIS A 58 13.74 -6.04 5.08
C HIS A 58 13.74 -4.57 4.65
N ILE A 59 13.52 -3.68 5.62
CA ILE A 59 13.47 -2.24 5.41
C ILE A 59 14.48 -1.60 6.36
N LEU A 60 15.50 -0.93 5.81
CA LEU A 60 16.52 -0.20 6.56
C LEU A 60 16.43 1.29 6.23
N ARG A 61 16.35 2.12 7.26
CA ARG A 61 16.47 3.58 7.14
C ARG A 61 17.88 4.00 7.48
N ARG A 62 18.55 4.71 6.56
CA ARG A 62 19.90 5.24 6.77
C ARG A 62 19.86 6.63 7.41
N ALA A 63 21.00 7.05 7.97
CA ALA A 63 21.14 8.35 8.62
C ALA A 63 20.93 9.54 7.67
N ASP A 64 21.21 9.36 6.38
CA ASP A 64 20.96 10.35 5.31
C ASP A 64 19.47 10.46 4.92
N GLY A 65 18.60 9.66 5.53
CA GLY A 65 17.16 9.65 5.27
C GLY A 65 16.74 8.76 4.09
N SER A 66 17.67 8.11 3.41
CA SER A 66 17.35 7.12 2.37
C SER A 66 16.79 5.83 2.98
N LEU A 67 15.98 5.11 2.19
CA LEU A 67 15.45 3.79 2.53
C LEU A 67 16.08 2.74 1.62
N VAL A 68 16.59 1.67 2.22
CA VAL A 68 17.00 0.45 1.51
C VAL A 68 15.97 -0.62 1.79
N VAL A 69 15.42 -1.19 0.72
CA VAL A 69 14.43 -2.26 0.77
C VAL A 69 15.00 -3.49 0.10
N THR A 70 14.98 -4.62 0.79
CA THR A 70 15.42 -5.91 0.25
C THR A 70 14.26 -6.89 0.33
N ILE A 71 13.87 -7.47 -0.81
CA ILE A 71 12.83 -8.50 -0.87
C ILE A 71 13.53 -9.82 -1.17
N ASN A 72 13.64 -10.68 -0.15
CA ASN A 72 14.22 -12.01 -0.32
C ASN A 72 13.22 -12.97 -0.97
N GLN A 73 13.66 -14.19 -1.31
CA GLN A 73 12.70 -15.25 -1.63
C GLN A 73 11.91 -15.64 -0.38
N PRO A 74 10.65 -16.08 -0.53
CA PRO A 74 9.91 -16.72 0.56
C PRO A 74 10.75 -17.87 1.14
N PRO A 75 10.79 -18.06 2.47
CA PRO A 75 11.30 -19.31 3.01
C PRO A 75 10.52 -20.48 2.41
N ALA A 76 11.18 -21.63 2.24
CA ALA A 76 10.63 -22.80 1.55
C ALA A 76 9.25 -23.25 2.10
N ASP A 77 8.99 -22.95 3.37
CA ASP A 77 7.79 -23.34 4.12
C ASP A 77 6.64 -22.32 4.02
N ALA A 78 6.82 -21.21 3.31
CA ALA A 78 5.82 -20.15 3.19
C ALA A 78 4.84 -20.32 2.00
N ARG A 79 4.70 -21.55 1.49
CA ARG A 79 3.76 -21.91 0.40
C ARG A 79 2.54 -22.66 0.93
#